data_AF-A0A2E2B0I1-F1
#
_entry.id   AF-A0A2E2B0I1-F1
#
_cell.length_a   1.000
_cell.length_b   1.000
_cell.length_c   1.000
_cell.angle_alpha   90.00
_cell.angle_beta   90.00
_cell.angle_gamma   90.00
#
_symmetry.space_group_name_H-M   'P 1'
#
loop_
_entity.id
_entity.type
_entity.pdbx_description
1 polymer ?
#
loop_
_entity_poly.entity_id
_entity_poly.type
_entity_poly.pdbx_seq_one_letter_code
_entity_poly.pdbx_strand_id
1 'polypeptide(L)'
;MIAFILCNNLANNRNNRLACILHLPNMRFGPIPLICLTMFAGGCSVIKQTPEACAHREWSHKQGGIVSGTWQQRIERTCQRLSPAIPCLVIKPYVLDADDLSAYSWPDGEVFVTRGLIDAASPDELAAVIAHEAGHLIAHRRRSDATAMLRGRQSHLNPEIQADALGSVILADCNIPTTAMLHVLLKVQQATAPNDPSYALLCQRIKTIQQKQKMEF
;
A
#
# COMPACT_ATOMS: atom_id res chain seq x y z
N MET A 1 -9.36 -3.86 7.65
CA MET A 1 -8.83 -3.11 6.50
C MET A 1 -8.15 -1.88 7.04
N ILE A 2 -6.82 -1.89 7.10
CA ILE A 2 -6.04 -0.72 7.49
C ILE A 2 -5.33 -0.29 6.21
N ALA A 3 -6.06 0.43 5.35
CA ALA A 3 -5.46 1.24 4.31
C ALA A 3 -5.14 2.57 4.99
N PHE A 4 -3.88 2.77 5.39
CA PHE A 4 -3.41 4.11 5.79
C PHE A 4 -3.12 4.88 4.50
N ILE A 5 -3.61 6.12 4.45
CA ILE A 5 -3.82 6.85 3.20
C ILE A 5 -2.87 8.04 3.17
N LEU A 6 -1.83 7.94 2.35
CA LEU A 6 -1.29 9.12 1.67
C LEU A 6 -2.28 9.50 0.56
N CYS A 7 -3.10 10.51 0.86
CA CYS A 7 -4.09 11.18 0.00
C CYS A 7 -5.24 10.30 -0.55
N ASN A 8 -6.48 10.64 -0.16
CA ASN A 8 -7.68 9.90 -0.53
C ASN A 8 -8.38 10.63 -1.69
N ASN A 9 -7.97 10.40 -2.95
CA ASN A 9 -8.70 10.94 -4.09
C ASN A 9 -9.73 9.93 -4.61
N LEU A 10 -10.77 9.66 -3.80
CA LEU A 10 -11.98 8.94 -4.25
C LEU A 10 -12.83 9.87 -5.13
N ALA A 11 -12.31 10.35 -6.27
CA ALA A 11 -13.09 11.21 -7.15
C ALA A 11 -12.62 11.30 -8.61
N ASN A 12 -12.06 10.27 -9.26
CA ASN A 12 -12.10 10.27 -10.74
C ASN A 12 -11.92 8.90 -11.40
N ASN A 13 -13.00 8.13 -11.54
CA ASN A 13 -13.11 7.23 -12.68
C ASN A 13 -14.54 7.23 -13.23
N ARG A 14 -14.92 8.35 -13.86
CA ARG A 14 -15.98 8.33 -14.87
C ARG A 14 -15.33 7.93 -16.17
N ASN A 15 -15.39 6.64 -16.53
CA ASN A 15 -15.64 6.15 -17.88
C ASN A 15 -15.40 4.63 -17.95
N ASN A 16 -16.45 3.84 -17.71
CA ASN A 16 -16.80 2.80 -18.69
C ASN A 16 -18.23 2.31 -18.46
N ARG A 17 -19.14 2.79 -19.31
CA ARG A 17 -20.39 2.09 -19.63
C ARG A 17 -20.01 0.88 -20.45
N LEU A 18 -20.37 -0.32 -20.02
CA LEU A 18 -20.89 -1.36 -20.91
C LEU A 18 -21.74 -2.32 -20.06
N ALA A 19 -23.04 -2.27 -20.33
CA ALA A 19 -24.01 -3.22 -19.83
C ALA A 19 -23.77 -4.58 -20.49
N CYS A 20 -23.68 -5.63 -19.69
CA CYS A 20 -23.84 -7.01 -20.17
C CYS A 20 -25.04 -7.63 -19.45
N ILE A 21 -26.18 -7.59 -20.14
CA ILE A 21 -27.39 -8.35 -19.83
C ILE A 21 -27.08 -9.81 -20.17
N LEU A 22 -26.96 -10.67 -19.16
CA LEU A 22 -26.90 -12.11 -19.36
C LEU A 22 -28.32 -12.70 -19.40
N HIS A 23 -28.73 -13.07 -20.60
CA HIS A 23 -29.87 -13.94 -20.90
C HIS A 23 -29.51 -15.38 -20.51
N LEU A 24 -30.33 -16.04 -19.68
CA LEU A 24 -30.23 -17.47 -19.40
C LEU A 24 -31.21 -18.24 -20.31
N PRO A 25 -30.78 -19.26 -21.08
CA PRO A 25 -31.71 -20.24 -21.61
C PRO A 25 -31.80 -21.49 -20.72
N ASN A 26 -33.03 -21.96 -20.54
CA ASN A 26 -33.44 -23.17 -19.85
C ASN A 26 -32.74 -24.43 -20.39
N MET A 27 -32.12 -25.23 -19.51
CA MET A 27 -31.67 -26.59 -19.83
C MET A 27 -32.58 -27.64 -19.20
N ARG A 28 -33.13 -28.52 -20.05
CA ARG A 28 -33.96 -29.69 -19.71
C ARG A 28 -33.05 -30.86 -19.29
N PHE A 29 -33.40 -31.53 -18.20
CA PHE A 29 -32.73 -32.75 -17.72
C PHE A 29 -33.16 -33.98 -18.54
N GLY A 30 -32.19 -34.74 -19.05
CA GLY A 30 -32.34 -36.09 -19.60
C GLY A 30 -31.34 -37.05 -18.94
N PRO A 31 -31.61 -38.38 -18.90
CA PRO A 31 -30.93 -39.29 -17.98
C PRO A 31 -29.54 -39.71 -18.45
N ILE A 32 -28.64 -39.80 -17.48
CA ILE A 32 -27.21 -40.16 -17.57
C ILE A 32 -27.06 -41.68 -17.73
N PRO A 33 -26.23 -42.20 -18.66
CA PRO A 33 -25.72 -43.55 -18.56
C PRO A 33 -24.35 -43.57 -17.89
N LEU A 34 -24.25 -44.46 -16.92
CA LEU A 34 -23.13 -44.79 -16.05
C LEU A 34 -22.03 -45.53 -16.84
N ILE A 35 -20.83 -44.96 -17.02
CA ILE A 35 -19.63 -45.71 -17.42
C ILE A 35 -18.42 -45.31 -16.56
N CYS A 36 -18.04 -46.28 -15.72
CA CYS A 36 -16.77 -46.62 -15.12
C CYS A 36 -15.51 -45.76 -15.37
N LEU A 37 -15.00 -45.20 -14.28
CA LEU A 37 -13.67 -45.42 -13.67
C LEU A 37 -12.45 -45.56 -14.63
N THR A 38 -11.55 -44.58 -14.62
CA THR A 38 -10.16 -44.72 -14.11
C THR A 38 -9.35 -43.42 -14.21
N MET A 39 -8.68 -43.10 -13.10
CA MET A 39 -7.41 -42.36 -12.97
C MET A 39 -7.20 -41.03 -13.72
N PHE A 40 -7.29 -39.93 -12.98
CA PHE A 40 -6.15 -39.03 -12.72
C PHE A 40 -6.59 -38.07 -11.60
N ALA A 41 -6.30 -38.40 -10.35
CA ALA A 41 -6.38 -37.44 -9.25
C ALA A 41 -5.17 -36.51 -9.34
N GLY A 42 -5.16 -35.64 -10.36
CA GLY A 42 -4.41 -34.40 -10.30
C GLY A 42 -5.07 -33.56 -9.22
N GLY A 43 -4.51 -33.58 -8.01
CA GLY A 43 -4.93 -32.67 -6.95
C GLY A 43 -4.79 -31.24 -7.46
N CYS A 44 -5.88 -30.63 -7.89
CA CYS A 44 -5.99 -29.18 -7.90
C CYS A 44 -5.84 -28.75 -6.45
N SER A 45 -4.61 -28.39 -6.07
CA SER A 45 -4.38 -27.57 -4.90
C SER A 45 -5.15 -26.27 -5.11
N VAL A 46 -6.40 -26.25 -4.68
CA VAL A 46 -7.15 -25.01 -4.49
C VAL A 46 -6.37 -24.26 -3.43
N ILE A 47 -5.50 -23.36 -3.89
CA ILE A 47 -4.82 -22.39 -3.04
C ILE A 47 -5.95 -21.71 -2.29
N LYS A 48 -6.09 -21.98 -0.99
CA LYS A 48 -7.02 -21.26 -0.11
C LYS A 48 -6.51 -19.82 -0.07
N GLN A 49 -6.97 -18.99 -1.01
CA GLN A 49 -6.79 -17.55 -0.95
C GLN A 49 -7.48 -17.11 0.34
N THR A 50 -6.73 -16.46 1.22
CA THR A 50 -7.31 -15.91 2.45
C THR A 50 -8.33 -14.84 2.09
N PRO A 51 -9.39 -14.59 2.89
CA PRO A 51 -10.36 -13.54 2.61
C PRO A 51 -9.71 -12.16 2.40
N GLU A 52 -8.62 -11.89 3.13
CA GLU A 52 -7.82 -10.67 2.96
C GLU A 52 -7.12 -10.62 1.59
N ALA A 53 -6.59 -11.77 1.11
CA ALA A 53 -5.94 -11.87 -0.20
C ALA A 53 -6.89 -11.57 -1.37
N CYS A 54 -8.17 -11.92 -1.22
CA CYS A 54 -9.20 -11.61 -2.21
C CYS A 54 -9.59 -10.11 -2.16
N ALA A 55 -9.63 -9.53 -0.94
CA ALA A 55 -10.08 -8.16 -0.73
C ALA A 55 -9.12 -7.11 -1.32
N HIS A 56 -7.80 -7.26 -1.14
CA HIS A 56 -6.84 -6.31 -1.71
C HIS A 56 -6.77 -6.42 -3.24
N ARG A 57 -6.93 -7.64 -3.81
CA ARG A 57 -7.00 -7.84 -5.25
C ARG A 57 -8.20 -7.11 -5.85
N GLU A 58 -9.38 -7.30 -5.28
CA GLU A 58 -10.59 -6.58 -5.72
C GLU A 58 -10.43 -5.06 -5.57
N TRP A 59 -9.84 -4.61 -4.46
CA TRP A 59 -9.55 -3.20 -4.24
C TRP A 59 -8.59 -2.63 -5.29
N SER A 60 -7.48 -3.33 -5.60
CA SER A 60 -6.49 -2.88 -6.58
C SER A 60 -7.09 -2.71 -7.98
N HIS A 61 -8.03 -3.58 -8.39
CA HIS A 61 -8.76 -3.44 -9.64
C HIS A 61 -9.65 -2.18 -9.66
N LYS A 62 -10.24 -1.80 -8.53
CA LYS A 62 -11.03 -0.55 -8.42
C LYS A 62 -10.15 0.70 -8.48
N GLN A 63 -8.86 0.60 -8.15
CA GLN A 63 -7.88 1.68 -8.24
C GLN A 63 -7.20 1.80 -9.62
N GLY A 64 -7.73 1.18 -10.66
CA GLY A 64 -7.16 1.19 -12.02
C GLY A 64 -6.43 -0.10 -12.40
N GLY A 65 -6.14 -0.98 -11.43
CA GLY A 65 -5.43 -2.23 -11.65
C GLY A 65 -3.93 -2.13 -11.41
N ILE A 66 -3.25 -3.28 -11.50
CA ILE A 66 -1.80 -3.39 -11.27
C ILE A 66 -1.09 -3.39 -12.61
N VAL A 67 -0.08 -2.52 -12.74
CA VAL A 67 0.81 -2.45 -13.90
C VAL A 67 2.24 -2.88 -13.53
N SER A 68 3.04 -3.19 -14.55
CA SER A 68 4.43 -3.62 -14.38
C SER A 68 5.35 -2.91 -15.39
N GLY A 69 6.65 -3.16 -15.33
CA GLY A 69 7.64 -2.55 -16.21
C GLY A 69 8.66 -1.70 -15.45
N THR A 70 9.02 -0.54 -16.00
CA THR A 70 10.04 0.36 -15.43
C THR A 70 9.66 0.87 -14.04
N TRP A 71 8.37 1.16 -13.80
CA TRP A 71 7.86 1.53 -12.47
C TRP A 71 8.08 0.43 -11.44
N GLN A 72 7.76 -0.82 -11.82
CA GLN A 72 7.94 -1.98 -10.94
C GLN A 72 9.43 -2.18 -10.58
N GLN A 73 10.32 -2.11 -11.56
CA GLN A 73 11.77 -2.19 -11.32
C GLN A 73 12.26 -1.06 -10.39
N ARG A 74 11.68 0.13 -10.53
CA ARG A 74 12.05 1.30 -9.72
C ARG A 74 11.63 1.13 -8.26
N ILE A 75 10.42 0.66 -7.98
CA ILE A 75 9.98 0.40 -6.60
C ILE A 75 10.72 -0.79 -5.98
N GLU A 76 11.01 -1.84 -6.75
CA GLU A 76 11.81 -2.98 -6.29
C GLU A 76 13.22 -2.57 -5.89
N ARG A 77 13.88 -1.75 -6.71
CA ARG A 77 15.20 -1.17 -6.37
C ARG A 77 15.13 -0.34 -5.09
N THR A 78 14.06 0.43 -4.91
CA THR A 78 13.86 1.20 -3.68
C THR A 78 13.69 0.30 -2.46
N CYS A 79 12.88 -0.76 -2.55
CA CYS A 79 12.75 -1.75 -1.47
C CYS A 79 14.09 -2.42 -1.13
N GLN A 80 14.91 -2.74 -2.13
CA GLN A 80 16.26 -3.28 -1.94
C GLN A 80 17.18 -2.29 -1.21
N ARG A 81 17.08 -0.99 -1.50
CA ARG A 81 17.85 0.05 -0.77
C ARG A 81 17.49 0.11 0.71
N LEU A 82 16.22 -0.16 1.05
CA LEU A 82 15.70 -0.07 2.42
C LEU A 82 15.83 -1.37 3.22
N SER A 83 16.01 -2.52 2.57
CA SER A 83 16.05 -3.82 3.24
C SER A 83 17.05 -3.94 4.40
N PRO A 84 18.23 -3.26 4.40
CA PRO A 84 19.15 -3.33 5.54
C PRO A 84 18.57 -2.78 6.86
N ALA A 85 17.71 -1.75 6.80
CA ALA A 85 17.11 -1.13 7.99
C ALA A 85 15.86 -1.89 8.48
N ILE A 86 15.25 -2.72 7.63
CA ILE A 86 14.02 -3.45 7.94
C ILE A 86 14.15 -4.97 7.66
N PRO A 87 15.18 -5.66 8.18
CA PRO A 87 15.48 -7.06 7.83
C PRO A 87 14.39 -8.05 8.22
N CYS A 88 13.54 -7.69 9.18
CA CYS A 88 12.43 -8.54 9.64
C CYS A 88 11.12 -8.29 8.89
N LEU A 89 11.06 -7.32 7.97
CA LEU A 89 9.88 -6.95 7.22
C LEU A 89 9.99 -7.40 5.77
N VAL A 90 9.01 -8.16 5.29
CA VAL A 90 8.90 -8.54 3.88
C VAL A 90 7.93 -7.57 3.22
N ILE A 91 8.44 -6.73 2.32
CA ILE A 91 7.64 -5.81 1.50
C ILE A 91 7.41 -6.46 0.13
N LYS A 92 6.15 -6.52 -0.31
CA LYS A 92 5.74 -6.96 -1.64
C LYS A 92 5.23 -5.74 -2.41
N PRO A 93 6.08 -5.09 -3.23
CA PRO A 93 5.72 -3.84 -3.88
C PRO A 93 4.93 -4.07 -5.18
N TYR A 94 3.87 -3.30 -5.39
CA TYR A 94 3.03 -3.30 -6.59
C TYR A 94 2.78 -1.88 -7.08
N VAL A 95 2.63 -1.72 -8.40
CA VAL A 95 2.30 -0.43 -9.02
C VAL A 95 0.82 -0.37 -9.37
N LEU A 96 0.12 0.68 -8.93
CA LEU A 96 -1.25 0.97 -9.36
C LEU A 96 -1.27 1.87 -10.60
N ASP A 97 -2.14 1.55 -11.56
CA ASP A 97 -2.36 2.36 -12.76
C ASP A 97 -3.24 3.60 -12.46
N ALA A 98 -2.68 4.54 -11.71
CA ALA A 98 -3.33 5.78 -11.33
C ALA A 98 -2.34 6.96 -11.33
N ASP A 99 -2.84 8.14 -11.70
CA ASP A 99 -2.07 9.39 -11.84
C ASP A 99 -1.91 10.18 -10.54
N ASP A 100 -2.68 9.86 -9.50
CA ASP A 100 -2.63 10.53 -8.22
C ASP A 100 -1.34 10.20 -7.45
N LEU A 101 -1.04 10.99 -6.42
CA LEU A 101 0.17 10.83 -5.61
C LEU A 101 -0.17 10.07 -4.33
N SER A 102 -0.24 8.74 -4.42
CA SER A 102 -0.73 7.90 -3.34
C SER A 102 0.08 6.60 -3.17
N ALA A 103 0.11 6.14 -1.93
CA ALA A 103 0.67 4.86 -1.53
C ALA A 103 -0.17 4.25 -0.41
N TYR A 104 -0.13 2.92 -0.33
CA TYR A 104 -0.93 2.14 0.60
C TYR A 104 -0.17 0.89 1.04
N SER A 105 -0.31 0.50 2.29
CA SER A 105 0.22 -0.74 2.83
C SER A 105 -0.87 -1.65 3.36
N TRP A 106 -0.64 -2.96 3.26
CA TRP A 106 -1.51 -4.00 3.77
C TRP A 106 -0.81 -4.84 4.84
N PRO A 107 -1.52 -5.32 5.88
CA PRO A 107 -0.91 -6.01 7.02
C PRO A 107 0.00 -7.20 6.68
N ASP A 108 -0.22 -7.87 5.55
CA ASP A 108 0.54 -9.02 5.07
C ASP A 108 1.81 -8.65 4.27
N GLY A 109 2.16 -7.36 4.26
CA GLY A 109 3.39 -6.80 3.70
C GLY A 109 3.25 -6.27 2.28
N GLU A 110 2.06 -6.28 1.70
CA GLU A 110 1.84 -5.67 0.38
C GLU A 110 1.90 -4.15 0.46
N VAL A 111 2.57 -3.54 -0.50
CA VAL A 111 2.68 -2.08 -0.63
C VAL A 111 2.33 -1.70 -2.06
N PHE A 112 1.32 -0.86 -2.21
CA PHE A 112 0.85 -0.35 -3.48
C PHE A 112 1.28 1.10 -3.63
N VAL A 113 1.86 1.45 -4.78
CA VAL A 113 2.27 2.82 -5.10
C VAL A 113 1.71 3.18 -6.48
N THR A 114 1.09 4.34 -6.60
CA THR A 114 0.54 4.80 -7.89
C THR A 114 1.67 5.19 -8.85
N ARG A 115 1.47 4.96 -10.16
CA ARG A 115 2.46 5.39 -11.17
C ARG A 115 2.74 6.89 -11.11
N GLY A 116 1.71 7.71 -10.84
CA GLY A 116 1.86 9.16 -10.66
C GLY A 116 2.83 9.54 -9.54
N LEU A 117 2.76 8.86 -8.39
CA LEU A 117 3.71 9.08 -7.30
C LEU A 117 5.14 8.65 -7.66
N ILE A 118 5.28 7.50 -8.33
CA ILE A 118 6.59 7.00 -8.75
C ILE A 118 7.25 8.01 -9.72
N ASP A 119 6.49 8.53 -10.67
CA ASP A 119 6.99 9.49 -11.66
C ASP A 119 7.34 10.84 -11.05
N ALA A 120 6.54 11.34 -10.11
CA ALA A 120 6.76 12.64 -9.47
C ALA A 120 7.91 12.63 -8.43
N ALA A 121 8.19 11.48 -7.82
CA ALA A 121 9.19 11.35 -6.77
C ALA A 121 10.62 11.30 -7.33
N SER A 122 11.60 11.76 -6.55
CA SER A 122 13.02 11.41 -6.74
C SER A 122 13.31 9.99 -6.20
N PRO A 123 14.50 9.41 -6.41
CA PRO A 123 14.87 8.13 -5.79
C PRO A 123 14.78 8.13 -4.26
N ASP A 124 15.14 9.23 -3.61
CA ASP A 124 15.14 9.34 -2.14
C ASP A 124 13.73 9.64 -1.60
N GLU A 125 12.94 10.44 -2.32
CA GLU A 125 11.53 10.66 -1.99
C GLU A 125 10.71 9.38 -2.13
N LEU A 126 10.96 8.59 -3.17
CA LEU A 126 10.32 7.28 -3.31
C LEU A 126 10.74 6.33 -2.17
N ALA A 127 12.01 6.39 -1.74
CA ALA A 127 12.45 5.67 -0.54
C ALA A 127 11.71 6.17 0.71
N ALA A 128 11.45 7.47 0.84
CA ALA A 128 10.68 8.02 1.94
C ALA A 128 9.24 7.51 1.96
N VAL A 129 8.58 7.39 0.80
CA VAL A 129 7.24 6.80 0.68
C VAL A 129 7.24 5.35 1.15
N ILE A 130 8.16 4.52 0.66
CA ILE A 130 8.22 3.11 1.08
C ILE A 130 8.59 2.98 2.56
N ALA A 131 9.47 3.84 3.08
CA ALA A 131 9.82 3.86 4.50
C ALA A 131 8.64 4.28 5.39
N HIS A 132 7.81 5.23 4.94
CA HIS A 132 6.56 5.60 5.61
C HIS A 132 5.60 4.40 5.68
N GLU A 133 5.36 3.71 4.57
CA GLU A 133 4.52 2.50 4.53
C GLU A 133 5.09 1.37 5.40
N ALA A 134 6.41 1.18 5.42
CA ALA A 134 7.07 0.26 6.33
C ALA A 134 6.82 0.64 7.80
N GLY A 135 6.76 1.94 8.12
CA GLY A 135 6.37 2.45 9.43
C GLY A 135 4.99 1.98 9.87
N HIS A 136 4.00 1.98 8.95
CA HIS A 136 2.67 1.41 9.22
C HIS A 136 2.73 -0.09 9.48
N LEU A 137 3.48 -0.84 8.68
CA LEU A 137 3.63 -2.30 8.84
C LEU A 137 4.30 -2.68 10.16
N ILE A 138 5.35 -1.95 10.55
CA ILE A 138 6.05 -2.14 11.84
C ILE A 138 5.11 -1.84 13.00
N ALA A 139 4.37 -0.72 12.93
CA ALA A 139 3.42 -0.35 13.97
C ALA A 139 2.27 -1.38 14.08
N HIS A 140 1.82 -1.93 12.95
CA HIS A 140 0.84 -3.00 12.93
C HIS A 140 1.35 -4.27 13.63
N ARG A 141 2.52 -4.78 13.22
CA ARG A 141 3.13 -5.97 13.84
C ARG A 141 3.31 -5.81 15.35
N ARG A 142 3.81 -4.66 15.80
CA ARG A 142 3.96 -4.35 17.23
C ARG A 142 2.64 -4.36 18.00
N ARG A 143 1.50 -4.03 17.37
CA ARG A 143 0.18 -4.12 18.04
C ARG A 143 -0.33 -5.55 18.09
N SER A 144 -0.03 -6.35 17.07
CA SER A 144 -0.41 -7.76 16.99
C SER A 144 0.46 -8.66 17.89
N ASP A 145 1.64 -8.19 18.31
CA ASP A 145 2.49 -8.90 19.26
C ASP A 145 1.82 -9.00 20.63
N ALA A 146 1.48 -10.23 21.05
CA ALA A 146 0.79 -10.51 22.31
C ALA A 146 1.50 -9.90 23.54
N THR A 147 2.84 -9.83 23.51
CA THR A 147 3.64 -9.22 24.57
C THR A 147 3.49 -7.70 24.64
N ALA A 148 3.23 -7.03 23.52
CA ALA A 148 2.97 -5.59 23.49
C ALA A 148 1.57 -5.25 24.03
N MET A 149 0.58 -6.09 23.74
CA MET A 149 -0.77 -5.99 24.31
C MET A 149 -0.73 -6.14 25.84
N LEU A 150 0.03 -7.11 26.36
CA LEU A 150 0.21 -7.29 27.80
C LEU A 150 0.88 -6.09 28.49
N ARG A 151 1.72 -5.34 27.77
CA ARG A 151 2.41 -4.14 28.29
C ARG A 151 1.58 -2.86 28.19
N GLY A 152 0.32 -2.92 27.71
CA GLY A 152 -0.59 -1.78 27.63
C GLY A 152 -0.08 -0.62 26.75
N ARG A 153 0.85 -0.88 25.82
CA ARG A 153 1.56 0.17 25.10
C ARG A 153 0.74 0.66 23.90
N GLN A 154 -0.20 1.58 24.13
CA GLN A 154 -0.87 2.32 23.06
C GLN A 154 -0.09 3.61 22.77
N SER A 155 0.33 3.83 21.51
CA SER A 155 0.84 5.13 21.09
C SER A 155 -0.33 6.08 20.91
N HIS A 156 -0.37 7.17 21.67
CA HIS A 156 -1.38 8.25 21.54
C HIS A 156 -1.13 9.17 20.32
N LEU A 157 -0.06 8.92 19.56
CA LEU A 157 0.30 9.69 18.38
C LEU A 157 -0.60 9.32 17.21
N ASN A 158 -0.87 10.30 16.34
CA ASN A 158 -1.52 10.07 15.06
C ASN A 158 -0.72 9.02 14.26
N PRO A 159 -1.36 7.97 13.70
CA PRO A 159 -0.65 6.91 12.96
C PRO A 159 0.21 7.39 11.81
N GLU A 160 -0.21 8.44 11.09
CA GLU A 160 0.56 9.03 9.99
C GLU A 160 1.84 9.69 10.50
N ILE A 161 1.75 10.44 11.60
CA ILE A 161 2.92 11.06 12.25
C ILE A 161 3.86 10.00 12.81
N GLN A 162 3.32 8.90 13.33
CA GLN A 162 4.11 7.75 13.78
C GLN A 162 4.83 7.08 12.61
N ALA A 163 4.15 6.90 11.47
CA ALA A 163 4.72 6.33 10.27
C ALA A 163 5.81 7.24 9.67
N ASP A 164 5.61 8.55 9.60
CA ASP A 164 6.64 9.52 9.20
C ASP A 164 7.88 9.44 10.09
N ALA A 165 7.70 9.30 11.41
CA ALA A 165 8.80 9.20 12.36
C ALA A 165 9.58 7.90 12.21
N LEU A 166 8.89 6.76 12.09
CA LEU A 166 9.54 5.47 11.84
C LEU A 166 10.23 5.44 10.48
N GLY A 167 9.58 5.98 9.44
CA GLY A 167 10.14 6.12 8.11
C GLY A 167 11.42 6.97 8.12
N SER A 168 11.43 8.08 8.85
CA SER A 168 12.64 8.92 8.98
C SER A 168 13.80 8.18 9.63
N VAL A 169 13.55 7.31 10.62
CA VAL A 169 14.58 6.44 11.21
C VAL A 169 15.09 5.43 10.19
N ILE A 170 14.20 4.76 9.45
CA ILE A 170 14.56 3.81 8.40
C ILE A 170 15.44 4.49 7.33
N LEU A 171 15.11 5.72 6.93
CA LEU A 171 15.93 6.48 5.98
C LEU A 171 17.33 6.75 6.52
N ALA A 172 17.43 7.21 7.78
CA ALA A 172 18.71 7.48 8.42
C ALA A 172 19.59 6.22 8.52
N ASP A 173 19.02 5.08 8.91
CA ASP A 173 19.71 3.79 9.00
C ASP A 173 20.23 3.30 7.64
N CYS A 174 19.60 3.74 6.55
CA CYS A 174 20.00 3.47 5.17
C CYS A 174 20.90 4.54 4.54
N ASN A 175 21.36 5.54 5.31
CA ASN A 175 22.10 6.71 4.82
C ASN A 175 21.35 7.48 3.71
N ILE A 176 20.03 7.53 3.79
CA ILE A 176 19.18 8.33 2.91
C ILE A 176 18.79 9.61 3.65
N PRO A 177 18.89 10.81 3.04
CA PRO A 177 18.55 12.06 3.71
C PRO A 177 17.11 12.05 4.25
N THR A 178 16.93 12.31 5.54
CA THR A 178 15.61 12.38 6.19
C THR A 178 14.76 13.54 5.65
N THR A 179 15.38 14.54 5.02
CA THR A 179 14.72 15.62 4.27
C THR A 179 13.86 15.11 3.11
N ALA A 180 14.14 13.91 2.58
CA ALA A 180 13.32 13.30 1.55
C ALA A 180 11.86 13.09 1.97
N MET A 181 11.62 12.81 3.26
CA MET A 181 10.26 12.71 3.81
C MET A 181 9.52 14.04 3.73
N LEU A 182 10.17 15.14 4.09
CA LEU A 182 9.57 16.48 3.98
C LEU A 182 9.28 16.83 2.52
N HIS A 183 10.22 16.57 1.61
CA HIS A 183 10.07 16.91 0.20
C HIS A 183 8.90 16.18 -0.44
N VAL A 184 8.73 14.87 -0.18
CA VAL A 184 7.60 14.13 -0.75
C VAL A 184 6.26 14.58 -0.16
N LEU A 185 6.19 14.89 1.15
CA LEU A 185 4.97 15.42 1.75
C LEU A 185 4.56 16.77 1.17
N LEU A 186 5.53 17.65 0.87
CA LEU A 186 5.27 18.92 0.20
C LEU A 186 4.73 18.71 -1.21
N LYS A 187 5.24 17.72 -1.97
CA LYS A 187 4.71 17.36 -3.29
C LYS A 187 3.28 16.83 -3.21
N VAL A 188 3.00 15.93 -2.26
CA VAL A 188 1.66 15.41 -2.02
C VAL A 188 0.72 16.56 -1.66
N GLN A 189 1.11 17.43 -0.71
CA GLN A 189 0.31 18.60 -0.34
C GLN A 189 0.01 19.52 -1.51
N GLN A 190 0.98 19.77 -2.40
CA GLN A 190 0.78 20.61 -3.59
C GLN A 190 -0.22 19.98 -4.58
N ALA A 191 -0.27 18.65 -4.65
CA ALA A 191 -1.23 17.91 -5.47
C ALA A 191 -2.60 17.73 -4.78
N THR A 192 -2.71 17.96 -3.47
CA THR A 192 -3.95 17.82 -2.69
C THR A 192 -4.71 19.15 -2.65
N ALA A 193 -6.00 19.11 -3.01
CA ALA A 193 -6.86 20.29 -2.93
C ALA A 193 -7.05 20.76 -1.47
N PRO A 194 -7.08 22.08 -1.17
CA PRO A 194 -7.24 22.57 0.20
C PRO A 194 -8.53 22.16 0.92
N ASN A 195 -9.58 21.80 0.16
CA ASN A 195 -10.84 21.30 0.68
C ASN A 195 -10.87 19.77 0.87
N ASP A 196 -9.79 19.07 0.52
CA ASP A 196 -9.66 17.64 0.74
C ASP A 196 -9.57 17.35 2.26
N PRO A 197 -10.30 16.36 2.79
CA PRO A 197 -10.25 16.01 4.21
C PRO A 197 -8.84 15.68 4.73
N SER A 198 -7.95 15.20 3.87
CA SER A 198 -6.56 14.85 4.22
C SER A 198 -5.64 16.08 4.30
N TYR A 199 -6.02 17.22 3.74
CA TYR A 199 -5.16 18.40 3.63
C TYR A 199 -4.72 18.95 5.00
N ALA A 200 -5.64 19.00 5.97
CA ALA A 200 -5.33 19.47 7.32
C ALA A 200 -4.31 18.56 8.02
N LEU A 201 -4.42 17.24 7.83
CA LEU A 201 -3.48 16.27 8.39
C LEU A 201 -2.11 16.35 7.71
N LEU A 202 -2.06 16.53 6.38
CA LEU A 202 -0.81 16.78 5.65
C LEU A 202 -0.11 18.04 6.17
N CYS A 203 -0.85 19.14 6.38
CA CYS A 203 -0.30 20.36 6.97
C CYS A 203 0.29 20.12 8.37
N GLN A 204 -0.37 19.29 9.18
CA GLN A 204 0.11 18.94 10.52
C GLN A 204 1.41 18.13 10.44
N ARG A 205 1.47 17.09 9.60
CA ARG A 205 2.65 16.25 9.39
C ARG A 205 3.87 17.06 8.97
N ILE A 206 3.70 17.94 7.97
CA ILE A 206 4.75 18.82 7.47
C ILE A 206 5.31 19.70 8.59
N LYS A 207 4.43 20.35 9.37
CA LYS A 207 4.84 21.18 10.51
C LYS A 207 5.62 20.37 11.55
N THR A 208 5.17 19.16 11.87
CA THR A 208 5.86 18.28 12.84
C THR A 208 7.26 17.89 12.37
N ILE A 209 7.44 17.52 11.10
CA ILE A 209 8.76 17.18 10.56
C ILE A 209 9.69 18.41 10.55
N GLN A 210 9.19 19.57 10.11
CA GLN A 210 9.98 20.81 10.11
C GLN A 210 10.42 21.22 11.51
N GLN A 211 9.57 21.04 12.53
CA GLN A 211 9.93 21.30 13.92
C GLN A 211 11.01 20.36 14.41
N LYS A 212 10.94 19.07 14.08
CA LYS A 212 11.97 18.08 14.45
C LYS A 212 13.32 18.41 13.82
N GLN A 213 13.36 18.72 12.53
CA GLN A 213 14.60 19.07 11.82
C GLN A 213 15.25 20.34 12.39
N LYS A 214 14.47 21.28 12.93
CA LYS A 214 15.01 22.47 13.61
C LYS A 214 15.61 22.19 14.98
N MET A 215 15.27 21.07 15.63
CA MET A 215 15.79 20.67 16.94
C MET A 215 17.04 19.79 16.86
N GLU A 216 17.39 19.31 15.66
CA GLU A 216 18.59 18.51 15.40
C GLU A 216 19.84 19.37 15.10
N PHE A 217 19.69 20.70 15.09
CA PHE A 217 20.74 21.72 14.99
C PHE A 217 20.73 22.63 16.21
#